data_AF-A0A9E4D314-F1
#
_entry.id   AF-A0A9E4D314-F1
#
_cell.length_a   1.000
_cell.length_b   1.000
_cell.length_c   1.000
_cell.angle_alpha   90.00
_cell.angle_beta   90.00
_cell.angle_gamma   90.00
#
_symmetry.space_group_name_H-M   'P 1'
#
loop_
_entity.id
_entity.type
_entity.pdbx_description
1 polymer ?
#
loop_
_entity_poly.entity_id
_entity_poly.type
_entity_poly.pdbx_seq_one_letter_code
_entity_poly.pdbx_strand_id
1 'polypeptide(L)' 'SWYTAPIKALVSEKFFALTRELGAERVGMITGDASVNPQAPVVCCTAEILANVALRDGQYAPADLVIMDEFHYYSDRDRG' A
#
# COMPACT_ATOMS: atom_id res chain seq x y z
N SER A 1 4.17 -6.38 -5.63
CA SER A 1 4.91 -5.57 -4.65
C SER A 1 4.00 -4.56 -4.00
N TRP A 2 4.19 -4.29 -2.71
CA TRP A 2 3.39 -3.33 -1.96
C TRP A 2 4.22 -2.14 -1.52
N TYR A 3 3.62 -0.94 -1.60
CA TYR A 3 4.12 0.26 -0.97
C TYR A 3 3.16 0.65 0.15
N THR A 4 3.65 0.70 1.38
CA THR A 4 2.85 1.13 2.52
C THR A 4 3.30 2.50 3.04
N ALA A 5 2.33 3.33 3.41
CA ALA A 5 2.56 4.59 4.11
C ALA A 5 1.54 4.76 5.25
N PRO A 6 1.86 5.52 6.31
CA PRO A 6 1.07 5.51 7.55
C PRO A 6 -0.27 6.24 7.45
N ILE A 7 -0.49 7.09 6.43
CA ILE A 7 -1.74 7.83 6.27
C ILE A 7 -2.16 7.87 4.81
N LYS A 8 -3.48 7.91 4.57
CA LYS A 8 -4.07 7.94 3.22
C LYS A 8 -3.50 9.05 2.33
N ALA A 9 -3.20 10.23 2.90
CA ALA A 9 -2.64 11.34 2.13
C ALA A 9 -1.28 10.98 1.50
N LEU A 10 -0.38 10.34 2.25
CA LEU A 10 0.93 9.90 1.77
C LEU A 10 0.81 8.73 0.78
N VAL A 11 -0.16 7.84 0.98
CA VAL A 11 -0.48 6.78 0.02
C VAL A 11 -0.88 7.38 -1.33
N SER A 12 -1.77 8.37 -1.33
CA SER A 12 -2.21 9.06 -2.55
C SER A 12 -1.06 9.81 -3.22
N GLU A 13 -0.24 10.53 -2.44
CA GLU A 13 0.94 11.23 -2.95
C GLU A 13 1.90 10.25 -3.64
N LYS A 14 2.19 9.12 -2.99
CA LYS A 14 3.09 8.10 -3.55
C LYS A 14 2.48 7.42 -4.77
N PHE A 15 1.18 7.11 -4.75
CA PHE A 15 0.47 6.57 -5.90
C PHE A 15 0.67 7.46 -7.15
N PHE A 16 0.48 8.77 -7.02
CA PHE A 16 0.71 9.69 -8.13
C PHE A 16 2.18 9.79 -8.54
N ALA A 17 3.11 9.78 -7.58
CA ALA A 17 4.54 9.79 -7.88
C ALA A 17 4.96 8.54 -8.67
N LEU A 18 4.64 7.35 -8.17
CA LEU A 18 4.95 6.09 -8.83
C LEU A 18 4.23 5.93 -10.17
N THR A 19 3.00 6.43 -10.29
CA THR A 19 2.27 6.44 -11.57
C THR A 19 3.01 7.25 -12.64
N ARG A 20 3.60 8.40 -12.27
CA ARG A 20 4.42 9.22 -13.19
C ARG A 20 5.72 8.52 -13.60
N GLU A 21 6.31 7.75 -12.70
CA GLU A 21 7.60 7.09 -12.93
C GLU A 21 7.48 5.74 -13.64
N LEU A 22 6.46 4.95 -13.33
CA LEU A 22 6.30 3.57 -13.76
C LEU A 22 5.17 3.36 -14.79
N GLY A 23 4.29 4.34 -14.97
CA GLY A 23 3.10 4.22 -15.81
C GLY A 23 1.84 3.81 -15.02
N ALA A 24 0.70 4.37 -15.41
CA ALA A 24 -0.59 4.18 -14.73
C ALA A 24 -1.11 2.74 -14.77
N GLU A 25 -0.69 1.95 -15.76
CA GLU A 25 -1.05 0.54 -15.86
C GLU A 25 -0.32 -0.33 -14.83
N ARG A 26 0.83 0.15 -14.32
CA ARG A 26 1.70 -0.61 -13.40
C ARG A 26 1.46 -0.32 -11.94
N VAL A 27 0.71 0.73 -11.63
CA VAL A 27 0.52 1.22 -10.26
C VAL A 27 -0.96 1.23 -9.91
N GLY A 28 -1.25 0.67 -8.75
CA GLY A 28 -2.56 0.63 -8.13
C GLY A 28 -2.55 1.28 -6.76
N MET A 29 -3.74 1.53 -6.23
CA MET A 29 -3.95 2.02 -4.89
C MET A 29 -5.16 1.33 -4.26
N ILE A 30 -5.05 0.94 -2.99
CA ILE A 30 -6.16 0.42 -2.20
C ILE A 30 -6.25 1.22 -0.91
N THR A 31 -7.42 1.79 -0.66
CA THR A 31 -7.81 2.40 0.62
C THR A 31 -9.05 1.70 1.15
N GLY A 32 -9.47 2.02 2.38
CA GLY A 32 -10.70 1.43 2.95
C GLY A 32 -12.00 1.86 2.24
N ASP A 33 -11.95 2.95 1.48
CA ASP A 33 -13.10 3.57 0.82
C ASP A 33 -13.09 3.42 -0.71
N ALA A 34 -11.92 3.22 -1.34
CA ALA A 34 -11.82 3.09 -2.78
C ALA A 34 -10.64 2.21 -3.20
N SER A 35 -10.67 1.71 -4.43
CA SER A 35 -9.53 1.05 -5.06
C SER A 35 -9.37 1.51 -6.51
N VAL A 36 -8.12 1.59 -6.95
CA VAL A 36 -7.71 1.93 -8.31
C VAL A 36 -6.70 0.89 -8.75
N ASN A 37 -6.96 0.21 -9.87
CA ASN A 37 -6.06 -0.81 -10.43
C ASN A 37 -5.49 -1.78 -9.36
N PRO A 38 -6.34 -2.46 -8.55
CA PRO A 38 -5.87 -3.23 -7.38
C PRO A 38 -5.03 -4.47 -7.73
N GLN A 39 -5.02 -4.87 -9.00
CA GLN A 39 -4.24 -5.98 -9.53
C GLN A 39 -2.93 -5.52 -10.19
N ALA A 40 -2.58 -4.24 -10.03
CA ALA A 40 -1.34 -3.70 -10.55
C ALA A 40 -0.12 -4.41 -9.92
N PRO A 41 1.00 -4.52 -10.66
CA PRO A 41 2.25 -5.04 -10.12
C PRO A 41 2.74 -4.33 -8.84
N VAL A 42 2.50 -3.03 -8.73
CA VAL A 42 2.81 -2.22 -7.54
C VAL A 42 1.52 -1.63 -6.97
N VAL A 43 1.22 -1.92 -5.71
CA VAL A 43 0.01 -1.40 -5.04
C VAL A 43 0.41 -0.54 -3.85
N CYS A 44 -0.10 0.70 -3.84
CA CYS A 44 0.03 1.64 -2.72
C CYS A 44 -1.14 1.46 -1.75
N CYS A 45 -0.87 1.31 -0.46
CA CYS A 45 -1.90 1.22 0.57
C CYS A 45 -1.37 1.64 1.95
N THR A 46 -2.20 1.58 2.99
CA THR A 46 -1.70 1.70 4.37
C THR A 46 -1.30 0.32 4.92
N ALA A 47 -0.55 0.29 6.03
CA ALA A 47 -0.12 -0.96 6.65
C ALA A 47 -1.32 -1.84 7.08
N GLU A 48 -2.40 -1.23 7.56
CA GLU A 48 -3.64 -1.88 7.99
C GLU A 48 -4.37 -2.56 6.82
N ILE A 49 -4.36 -1.93 5.63
CA ILE A 49 -4.92 -2.54 4.42
C ILE A 49 -4.12 -3.79 4.03
N LEU A 50 -2.79 -3.70 4.03
CA LEU A 50 -1.94 -4.86 3.75
C LEU A 50 -2.09 -5.95 4.82
N ALA A 51 -2.20 -5.58 6.09
CA ALA A 51 -2.45 -6.52 7.18
C ALA A 51 -3.78 -7.26 6.98
N ASN A 52 -4.85 -6.56 6.57
CA ASN A 52 -6.13 -7.19 6.25
C ASN A 52 -6.02 -8.18 5.08
N VAL A 53 -5.26 -7.84 4.03
CA VAL A 53 -4.99 -8.77 2.91
C VAL A 53 -4.23 -10.00 3.42
N ALA A 54 -3.19 -9.80 4.23
CA ALA A 54 -2.37 -10.88 4.78
C ALA A 54 -3.17 -11.79 5.72
N LEU A 55 -4.04 -11.23 6.57
CA LEU A 55 -4.91 -12.01 7.45
C LEU A 55 -5.96 -12.80 6.67
N ARG A 56 -6.49 -12.25 5.58
CA ARG A 56 -7.48 -12.92 4.73
C ARG A 56 -6.89 -14.06 3.91
N ASP A 57 -5.77 -13.79 3.25
CA ASP A 57 -5.19 -14.69 2.25
C ASP A 57 -4.09 -15.60 2.84
N GLY A 58 -3.64 -15.30 4.06
CA GLY A 58 -2.68 -16.10 4.81
C GLY A 58 -1.35 -16.27 4.06
N GLN A 59 -0.86 -17.50 3.98
CA GLN A 59 0.36 -17.83 3.25
C GLN A 59 0.31 -17.54 1.75
N TYR A 60 -0.88 -17.31 1.19
CA TYR A 60 -1.09 -16.99 -0.22
C TYR A 60 -1.19 -15.50 -0.49
N ALA A 61 -1.06 -14.65 0.53
CA ALA A 61 -1.07 -13.21 0.34
C ALA A 61 0.08 -12.81 -0.61
N PRO A 62 -0.18 -11.97 -1.63
CA PRO A 62 0.82 -11.60 -2.65
C PRO A 62 1.80 -10.53 -2.11
N ALA A 63 2.40 -10.79 -0.95
CA ALA A 63 3.21 -9.87 -0.16
C ALA A 63 4.71 -10.20 -0.19
N ASP A 64 5.21 -10.71 -1.33
CA ASP A 64 6.62 -11.12 -1.50
C ASP A 64 7.62 -9.98 -1.29
N LEU A 65 7.19 -8.74 -1.57
CA LEU A 65 7.97 -7.52 -1.37
C LEU A 65 7.07 -6.40 -0.83
N VAL A 66 7.49 -5.83 0.30
CA VAL A 66 6.81 -4.71 0.97
C VAL A 66 7.83 -3.59 1.23
N ILE A 67 7.51 -2.40 0.73
CA ILE A 67 8.20 -1.16 1.09
C ILE A 67 7.40 -0.51 2.21
N MET A 68 7.98 -0.38 3.39
CA MET A 68 7.37 0.32 4.52
C MET A 68 7.94 1.73 4.63
N ASP A 69 7.20 2.71 4.14
CA ASP A 69 7.57 4.12 4.25
C ASP A 69 7.29 4.65 5.66
N GLU A 70 8.07 5.66 6.04
CA GLU A 70 7.92 6.36 7.32
C GLU A 70 7.89 5.41 8.54
N PHE A 71 8.74 4.37 8.52
CA PHE A 71 8.79 3.32 9.55
C PHE A 71 8.99 3.85 10.98
N HIS A 72 9.48 5.08 11.14
CA HIS A 72 9.60 5.73 12.45
C HIS A 72 8.23 6.00 13.14
N TYR A 73 7.12 5.99 12.40
CA TYR A 73 5.77 6.01 12.99
C TYR A 73 5.30 4.64 13.50
N TYR A 74 6.03 3.56 13.26
CA TYR A 74 5.60 2.21 13.69
C TYR A 74 5.41 2.10 15.21
N SER A 75 6.16 2.86 16.00
CA SER A 75 6.01 2.91 17.46
C SER A 75 4.89 3.83 17.94
N ASP A 76 4.22 4.56 17.04
CA ASP A 76 3.10 5.43 17.37
C ASP A 76 1.84 4.59 17.57
N ARG A 77 1.31 4.60 18.80
CA ARG A 77 0.14 3.81 19.20
C ARG A 77 -1.13 4.24 18.47
N ASP A 78 -1.20 5.46 17.97
CA ASP A 78 -2.38 5.99 17.30
C ASP A 78 -2.39 5.69 15.78
N ARG A 79 -1.38 4.98 15.24
CA ARG A 79 -1.19 4.73 13.81
C ARG A 79 -0.94 3.26 13.42
N GLY A 80 -1.56 2.33 14.15
CA GLY A 80 -1.58 0.88 13.84
C GLY A 80 -2.95 0.26 14.05
#